data_AF-A0A0R3AX31-F1
#
_entry.id   AF-A0A0R3AX31-F1
#
_cell.length_a   1.000
_cell.length_b   1.000
_cell.length_c   1.000
_cell.angle_alpha   90.00
_cell.angle_beta   90.00
_cell.angle_gamma   90.00
#
_symmetry.space_group_name_H-M   'P 1'
#
loop_
_entity.id
_entity.type
_entity.pdbx_description
1 polymer ?
#
loop_
_entity_poly.entity_id
_entity_poly.type
_entity_poly.pdbx_seq_one_letter_code
_entity_poly.pdbx_strand_id
1 'polypeptide(L)' 'MFDLSKLEKNQTPQDLQAQADSREALAYLASTDWYSLRYLEENTPVPEAILAARAVARGKVIP' A
#
# COMPACT_ATOMS: atom_id res chain seq x y z
N MET A 1 -4.37 -18.23 -37.29
CA MET A 1 -4.98 -17.71 -36.04
C MET A 1 -3.97 -16.75 -35.43
N PHE A 2 -4.34 -15.49 -35.16
CA PHE A 2 -3.43 -14.51 -34.59
C PHE A 2 -3.22 -14.79 -33.09
N ASP A 3 -1.96 -14.78 -32.66
CA ASP A 3 -1.57 -15.01 -31.27
C ASP A 3 -1.67 -13.69 -30.49
N LEU A 4 -2.76 -13.56 -29.73
CA LEU A 4 -3.07 -12.37 -28.93
C LEU A 4 -2.29 -12.32 -27.60
N SER A 5 -1.56 -13.39 -27.23
CA SER A 5 -0.76 -13.44 -26.01
C SER A 5 0.47 -12.53 -26.05
N LYS A 6 0.82 -12.00 -27.23
CA LYS A 6 1.96 -11.10 -27.45
C LYS A 6 1.61 -9.62 -27.30
N LEU A 7 0.36 -9.29 -27.05
CA LEU A 7 -0.07 -7.91 -26.84
C LEU A 7 0.34 -7.49 -25.42
N GLU A 8 1.32 -6.60 -25.31
CA GLU A 8 1.66 -5.98 -24.04
C GLU A 8 0.48 -5.14 -23.55
N LYS A 9 0.16 -5.29 -22.26
CA LYS A 9 -0.90 -4.52 -21.63
C LYS A 9 -0.43 -3.06 -21.58
N ASN A 10 -1.03 -2.22 -22.43
CA ASN A 10 -0.69 -0.81 -22.48
C ASN A 10 -1.11 -0.17 -21.15
N GLN A 11 -0.15 0.16 -20.29
CA GLN A 11 -0.43 0.75 -18.98
C GLN A 11 -1.06 2.12 -19.19
N THR A 12 -2.27 2.30 -18.67
CA THR A 12 -2.92 3.60 -18.72
C THR A 12 -2.25 4.56 -17.73
N PRO A 13 -2.37 5.89 -17.93
CA PRO A 13 -1.93 6.86 -16.93
C PRO A 13 -2.53 6.60 -15.54
N GLN A 14 -3.75 6.05 -15.49
CA GLN A 14 -4.40 5.64 -14.25
C GLN A 14 -3.70 4.45 -13.58
N ASP A 15 -3.23 3.47 -14.35
CA ASP A 15 -2.45 2.34 -13.82
C ASP A 15 -1.11 2.81 -13.24
N LEU A 16 -0.46 3.77 -13.90
CA LEU A 16 0.79 4.36 -13.42
C LEU A 16 0.57 5.14 -12.11
N GLN A 17 -0.51 5.90 -12.00
CA GLN A 17 -0.86 6.60 -10.77
C GLN A 17 -1.19 5.63 -9.64
N ALA A 18 -1.99 4.60 -9.92
CA ALA A 18 -2.32 3.57 -8.92
C ALA A 18 -1.06 2.84 -8.40
N GLN A 19 -0.08 2.58 -9.27
CA GLN A 19 1.22 2.04 -8.86
C GLN A 19 2.01 3.01 -7.98
N ALA A 20 2.03 4.31 -8.30
CA ALA A 20 2.68 5.33 -7.49
C ALA A 20 2.02 5.44 -6.11
N ASP A 21 0.70 5.56 -6.06
CA ASP A 21 -0.09 5.64 -4.82
C ASP A 21 0.12 4.38 -3.94
N SER A 22 0.19 3.21 -4.57
CA SER A 22 0.48 1.95 -3.87
C SER A 22 1.89 1.93 -3.29
N ARG A 23 2.90 2.45 -4.01
CA ARG A 23 4.29 2.54 -3.49
C ARG A 23 4.38 3.47 -2.30
N GLU A 24 3.72 4.63 -2.36
CA GLU A 24 3.67 5.58 -1.25
C GLU A 24 2.95 4.97 -0.03
N ALA A 25 1.84 4.27 -0.26
CA ALA A 25 1.12 3.57 0.79
C ALA A 25 1.97 2.50 1.48
N LEU A 26 2.72 1.70 0.72
CA LEU A 26 3.65 0.71 1.27
C LEU A 26 4.78 1.36 2.06
N ALA A 27 5.35 2.46 1.56
CA ALA A 27 6.38 3.21 2.27
C ALA A 27 5.87 3.74 3.63
N TYR A 28 4.65 4.28 3.65
CA TYR A 28 4.01 4.75 4.88
C TYR A 28 3.72 3.60 5.87
N LEU A 29 3.23 2.47 5.38
CA LEU A 29 2.99 1.29 6.21
C LEU A 29 4.29 0.82 6.86
N ALA A 30 5.37 0.69 6.07
CA ALA A 30 6.68 0.32 6.58
C ALA A 30 7.23 1.35 7.60
N SER A 31 7.10 2.65 7.33
CA SER A 31 7.59 3.69 8.24
C SER A 31 6.81 3.76 9.56
N THR A 32 5.60 3.19 9.61
CA THR A 32 4.75 3.18 10.81
C THR A 32 4.60 1.81 11.46
N ASP A 33 5.27 0.77 10.96
CA ASP A 33 5.19 -0.59 11.50
C ASP A 33 5.76 -0.71 12.92
N TRP A 34 6.70 0.16 13.29
CA TRP A 34 7.25 0.19 14.65
C TRP A 34 6.17 0.43 15.71
N TYR A 35 5.06 1.11 15.39
CA TYR A 35 3.94 1.26 16.33
C TYR A 35 3.30 -0.08 16.68
N SER A 36 3.21 -0.99 15.71
CA SER A 36 2.71 -2.34 15.93
C SER A 36 3.68 -3.14 16.79
N LEU A 37 4.99 -3.00 16.58
CA LEU A 37 6.01 -3.63 17.43
C LEU A 37 5.95 -3.09 18.87
N ARG A 38 5.92 -1.77 19.06
CA ARG A 38 5.80 -1.14 20.38
C ARG A 38 4.56 -1.64 21.14
N TYR A 39 3.43 -1.79 20.44
CA TYR A 39 2.22 -2.34 21.06
C TYR A 39 2.43 -3.79 21.51
N LEU A 40 3.10 -4.62 20.73
CA LEU A 40 3.37 -6.01 21.10
C LEU A 40 4.36 -6.13 22.27
N GLU A 41 5.36 -5.26 22.32
CA GLU A 41 6.44 -5.31 23.32
C GLU A 41 6.07 -4.64 24.64
N GLU A 42 5.48 -3.45 24.57
CA GLU A 42 5.25 -2.59 25.74
C GLU A 42 3.77 -2.49 26.12
N ASN A 43 2.87 -3.09 25.32
CA ASN A 43 1.42 -2.90 25.41
C ASN A 43 0.98 -1.42 25.28
N THR A 44 1.86 -0.58 24.71
CA THR A 44 1.58 0.84 24.49
C THR A 44 0.67 0.99 23.28
N PRO A 45 -0.56 1.53 23.42
CA PRO A 45 -1.52 1.60 22.33
C PRO A 45 -1.00 2.39 21.14
N VAL A 46 -1.41 1.96 19.94
CA VAL A 46 -1.15 2.70 18.70
C VAL A 46 -2.06 3.94 18.66
N PRO A 47 -1.53 5.13 18.35
CA PRO A 47 -2.38 6.32 18.22
C PRO A 47 -3.49 6.12 17.19
N GLU A 48 -4.71 6.57 17.52
CA GLU A 48 -5.89 6.38 16.66
C GLU A 48 -5.71 6.98 15.27
N ALA A 49 -5.09 8.15 15.17
CA ALA A 49 -4.75 8.79 13.89
C ALA A 49 -3.85 7.90 13.02
N ILE A 50 -2.92 7.15 13.63
CA ILE A 50 -2.03 6.23 12.91
C ILE A 50 -2.80 4.98 12.47
N LEU A 51 -3.71 4.46 13.31
CA LEU A 51 -4.58 3.35 12.93
C LEU A 51 -5.46 3.70 11.72
N ALA A 52 -6.11 4.87 11.75
CA ALA A 52 -6.94 5.37 10.66
C ALA A 52 -6.11 5.57 9.38
N ALA A 53 -4.95 6.24 9.47
CA ALA A 53 -4.08 6.45 8.33
C ALA A 53 -3.53 5.14 7.74
N ARG A 54 -3.19 4.16 8.58
CA ARG A 54 -2.77 2.81 8.13
C ARG A 54 -3.91 2.06 7.44
N ALA A 55 -5.14 2.20 7.92
CA ALA A 55 -6.31 1.61 7.24
C ALA A 55 -6.51 2.21 5.85
N VAL A 56 -6.40 3.54 5.71
CA VAL A 56 -6.47 4.23 4.42
C VAL A 56 -5.33 3.79 3.49
N ALA A 57 -4.10 3.72 3.99
CA ALA A 57 -2.95 3.29 3.19
C ALA A 57 -3.13 1.86 2.65
N ARG A 58 -3.61 0.92 3.47
CA ARG A 58 -3.91 -0.46 3.01
C ARG A 58 -4.93 -0.50 1.88
N GLY A 59 -5.90 0.40 1.87
CA GLY A 59 -6.90 0.51 0.79
C GLY A 59 -6.33 0.97 -0.56
N LYS A 60 -5.11 1.51 -0.59
CA LYS A 60 -4.43 1.98 -1.81
C LYS A 60 -3.45 0.96 -2.38
N VAL A 61 -3.15 -0.12 -1.65
CA VAL A 61 -2.20 -1.15 -2.10
C VAL A 61 -2.86 -2.00 -3.17
N ILE A 62 -2.27 -2.01 -4.36
CA ILE A 62 -2.73 -2.88 -5.45
C ILE A 62 -2.05 -4.27 -5.33
N PRO A 63 -2.76 -5.37 -5.64
CA PRO A 63 -2.24 -6.74 -5.57
C PRO A 63 -1.25 -7.09 -6.69
#